data_AF-A0A8J6QLA3-F1
#
_entry.id   AF-A0A8J6QLA3-F1
#
_cell.length_a   1.000
_cell.length_b   1.000
_cell.length_c   1.000
_cell.angle_alpha   90.00
_cell.angle_beta   90.00
_cell.angle_gamma   90.00
#
_symmetry.space_group_name_H-M   'P 1'
#
loop_
_entity.id
_entity.type
_entity.pdbx_description
1 polymer ?
#
loop_
_entity_poly.entity_id
_entity_poly.type
_entity_poly.pdbx_seq_one_letter_code
_entity_poly.pdbx_strand_id
1 'polypeptide(L)'
;MEAEQIKAIIYGEEPIAILKYFEWPIFSGDYTESKYKLLRISKKNDIEEIRIPFNIVPFVMSKLDCFEEASNTRSGVVWERGQFKQKVKRLVSTPKINQFINQK
;
A
#
# COMPACT_ATOMS: atom_id res chain seq x y z
N MET A 1 0.34 -16.40 -9.37
CA MET A 1 -1.01 -15.85 -9.62
C MET A 1 -1.14 -14.43 -9.05
N GLU A 2 -0.80 -14.21 -7.77
CA GLU A 2 -0.81 -12.87 -7.15
C GLU A 2 0.15 -11.86 -7.81
N ALA A 3 1.35 -12.31 -8.22
CA ALA A 3 2.35 -11.45 -8.86
C ALA A 3 1.86 -10.78 -10.15
N GLU A 4 1.16 -11.53 -11.02
CA GLU A 4 0.63 -11.00 -12.27
C GLU A 4 -0.53 -10.03 -12.04
N GLN A 5 -1.35 -10.27 -11.00
CA GLN A 5 -2.39 -9.33 -10.59
C GLN A 5 -1.79 -8.00 -10.09
N ILE A 6 -0.73 -8.06 -9.28
CA ILE A 6 -0.04 -6.86 -8.80
C ILE A 6 0.58 -6.10 -9.97
N LYS A 7 1.23 -6.78 -10.91
CA LYS A 7 1.74 -6.15 -12.14
C LYS A 7 0.64 -5.46 -12.92
N ALA A 8 -0.51 -6.11 -13.11
CA ALA A 8 -1.66 -5.54 -13.80
C ALA A 8 -2.18 -4.27 -13.10
N ILE A 9 -2.27 -4.28 -11.76
CA ILE A 9 -2.68 -3.11 -10.97
C ILE A 9 -1.66 -1.97 -11.11
N ILE A 10 -0.36 -2.28 -11.06
CA ILE A 10 0.72 -1.31 -11.25
C ILE A 10 0.69 -0.70 -12.65
N TYR A 11 0.40 -1.48 -13.69
CA TYR A 11 0.27 -0.96 -15.06
C TYR A 11 -1.06 -0.25 -15.34
N GLY A 12 -2.09 -0.50 -14.52
CA GLY A 12 -3.37 0.20 -14.64
C GLY A 12 -3.25 1.70 -14.31
N GLU A 13 -4.34 2.43 -14.52
CA GLU A 13 -4.44 3.86 -14.17
C GLU A 13 -5.19 4.10 -12.86
N GLU A 14 -5.58 3.01 -12.18
CA GLU A 14 -6.36 3.11 -10.95
C GLU A 14 -5.56 3.84 -9.86
N PRO A 15 -6.23 4.66 -9.04
CA PRO A 15 -5.64 5.26 -7.85
C PRO A 15 -5.23 4.17 -6.87
N ILE A 16 -3.95 4.14 -6.54
CA ILE A 16 -3.36 3.15 -5.65
C ILE A 16 -2.29 3.81 -4.78
N ALA A 17 -1.94 3.14 -3.69
CA ALA A 17 -0.77 3.50 -2.90
C ALA A 17 0.09 2.27 -2.63
N ILE A 18 1.40 2.48 -2.52
CA ILE A 18 2.38 1.46 -2.12
C ILE A 18 2.92 1.88 -0.76
N LEU A 19 2.81 0.98 0.21
CA LEU A 19 3.34 1.15 1.55
C LEU A 19 4.56 0.25 1.73
N LYS A 20 5.68 0.84 2.13
CA LYS A 20 6.83 0.13 2.71
C LYS A 20 6.84 0.36 4.21
N TYR A 21 6.89 -0.71 4.99
CA TYR A 21 6.93 -0.65 6.46
C TYR A 21 7.84 -1.74 7.03
N PHE A 22 8.21 -1.63 8.29
CA PHE A 22 9.00 -2.63 9.00
C PHE A 22 8.14 -3.29 10.08
N GLU A 23 8.16 -4.61 10.13
CA GLU A 23 7.62 -5.37 11.26
C GLU A 23 8.74 -5.61 12.26
N TRP A 24 8.49 -5.35 13.54
CA TRP A 24 9.49 -5.58 14.59
C TRP A 24 9.62 -7.09 14.85
N PRO A 25 10.85 -7.62 15.04
CA PRO A 25 11.09 -9.06 15.19
C PRO A 25 10.48 -9.66 16.47
N ILE A 26 10.12 -8.81 17.44
CA ILE A 26 9.44 -9.26 18.67
C ILE A 26 8.07 -9.90 18.33
N PHE A 27 7.46 -9.51 17.21
CA PHE A 27 6.17 -10.02 16.74
C PHE A 27 6.27 -10.97 15.55
N SER A 28 7.44 -11.06 14.92
CA SER A 28 7.69 -11.92 13.76
C SER A 28 9.02 -12.60 14.01
N GLY A 29 9.04 -13.92 14.23
CA GLY A 29 10.25 -14.67 14.58
C GLY A 29 11.37 -14.67 13.53
N ASP A 30 11.27 -13.82 12.52
CA ASP A 30 12.25 -13.58 11.47
C ASP A 30 12.73 -12.12 11.50
N TYR A 31 13.97 -11.95 11.05
CA TYR A 31 14.72 -10.69 10.95
C TYR A 31 13.89 -9.50 10.45
N THR A 32 14.28 -8.29 10.86
CA THR A 32 13.70 -6.97 10.50
C THR A 32 13.70 -6.74 8.98
N GLU A 33 12.79 -7.38 8.27
CA GLU A 33 12.62 -7.23 6.83
C GLU A 33 11.59 -6.16 6.52
N SER A 34 11.89 -5.31 5.53
CA SER A 34 10.89 -4.42 4.96
C SER A 34 9.76 -5.24 4.33
N LYS A 35 8.53 -4.97 4.76
CA LYS A 35 7.31 -5.48 4.14
C LYS A 35 6.70 -4.41 3.24
N TYR A 36 6.01 -4.89 2.21
CA TYR A 36 5.42 -4.05 1.18
C TYR A 36 3.95 -4.43 1.00
N LYS A 37 3.08 -3.42 0.94
CA LYS A 37 1.65 -3.56 0.68
C LYS A 37 1.23 -2.62 -0.45
N LEU A 38 0.32 -3.09 -1.29
CA LEU A 38 -0.41 -2.28 -2.25
C LEU A 38 -1.81 -2.01 -1.68
N LEU A 39 -2.22 -0.75 -1.71
CA LEU A 39 -3.53 -0.29 -1.31
C LEU A 39 -4.30 0.14 -2.56
N ARG A 40 -5.55 -0.31 -2.67
CA ARG A 40 -6.47 0.17 -3.72
C ARG A 40 -7.86 0.41 -3.14
N ILE A 41 -8.64 1.23 -3.84
CA ILE A 41 -10.06 1.44 -3.48
C ILE A 41 -10.88 0.37 -4.19
N SER A 42 -11.54 -0.49 -3.41
CA SER A 42 -12.45 -1.50 -3.93
C SER A 42 -13.73 -0.87 -4.51
N LYS A 43 -14.46 -1.63 -5.33
CA LYS A 43 -15.76 -1.22 -5.89
C LYS A 43 -16.82 -0.87 -4.82
N LYS A 44 -16.61 -1.29 -3.56
CA LYS A 44 -17.50 -1.01 -2.43
C LYS A 44 -17.10 0.24 -1.64
N ASN A 45 -16.23 1.08 -2.19
CA ASN A 45 -15.65 2.24 -1.51
C ASN A 45 -14.95 1.86 -0.19
N ASP A 46 -14.19 0.77 -0.24
CA ASP A 46 -13.39 0.28 0.88
C ASP A 46 -11.92 0.17 0.49
N ILE A 47 -11.01 0.17 1.46
CA ILE A 47 -9.58 0.00 1.21
C ILE A 47 -9.27 -1.49 1.18
N GLU A 48 -8.72 -1.95 0.06
CA GLU A 48 -8.20 -3.32 -0.08
C GLU A 48 -6.68 -3.30 0.03
N GLU A 49 -6.16 -4.16 0.92
CA GLU A 49 -4.72 -4.33 1.15
C GLU A 49 -4.25 -5.62 0.49
N ILE A 50 -3.25 -5.50 -0.39
CA ILE A 50 -2.64 -6.64 -1.08
C ILE A 50 -1.17 -6.69 -0.66
N ARG A 51 -0.75 -7.80 -0.05
CA ARG A 51 0.67 -8.01 0.28
C ARG A 51 1.47 -8.14 -1.01
N ILE A 52 2.59 -7.44 -1.10
CA ILE A 52 3.51 -7.54 -2.23
C ILE A 52 4.56 -8.62 -1.90
N PRO A 53 4.62 -9.73 -2.65
CA PRO A 53 5.65 -10.75 -2.47
C PRO A 53 7.06 -10.20 -2.74
N PHE A 54 8.04 -10.66 -1.97
CA PHE A 54 9.41 -10.13 -2.02
C PHE A 54 10.04 -10.22 -3.42
N ASN A 55 9.75 -11.30 -4.16
CA ASN A 55 10.27 -11.53 -5.51
C ASN A 55 9.81 -10.51 -6.55
N ILE A 56 8.74 -9.76 -6.30
CA ILE A 56 8.25 -8.71 -7.21
C ILE A 56 8.52 -7.29 -6.71
N VAL A 57 9.08 -7.14 -5.51
CA VAL A 57 9.43 -5.82 -4.97
C VAL A 57 10.34 -5.04 -5.92
N PRO A 58 11.41 -5.60 -6.51
CA PRO A 58 12.26 -4.84 -7.44
C PRO A 58 11.48 -4.27 -8.62
N PHE A 59 10.53 -5.04 -9.17
CA PHE A 59 9.64 -4.58 -10.23
C PHE A 59 8.77 -3.40 -9.75
N VAL A 60 8.10 -3.54 -8.61
CA VAL A 60 7.26 -2.46 -8.07
C VAL A 60 8.08 -1.19 -7.81
N MET A 61 9.26 -1.33 -7.21
CA MET A 61 10.16 -0.20 -6.92
C MET A 61 10.61 0.51 -8.20
N SER A 62 10.89 -0.24 -9.28
CA SER A 62 11.24 0.33 -10.59
C SER A 62 10.12 1.14 -11.27
N LYS A 63 8.90 1.08 -10.74
CA LYS A 63 7.74 1.82 -11.26
C LYS A 63 7.35 3.01 -10.39
N LEU A 64 8.10 3.28 -9.31
CA LEU A 64 7.82 4.38 -8.40
C LEU A 64 7.98 5.77 -9.03
N ASP A 65 8.68 5.90 -10.16
CA ASP A 65 8.76 7.18 -10.89
C ASP A 65 7.39 7.72 -11.31
N CYS A 66 6.38 6.84 -11.42
CA CYS A 66 4.99 7.21 -11.70
C CYS A 66 4.15 7.51 -10.45
N PHE A 67 4.78 7.57 -9.27
CA PHE A 67 4.14 7.78 -7.98
C PHE A 67 4.72 9.00 -7.29
N GLU A 68 3.87 9.69 -6.53
CA GLU A 68 4.27 10.77 -5.66
C GLU A 68 4.53 10.23 -4.26
N GLU A 69 5.60 10.68 -3.60
CA GLU A 69 5.81 10.35 -2.19
C GLU A 69 4.78 11.10 -1.33
N ALA A 70 3.82 10.37 -0.77
CA ALA A 70 2.74 10.92 0.03
C ALA A 70 3.14 11.10 1.51
N SER A 71 4.06 10.26 2.00
CA SER A 71 4.58 10.29 3.36
C SER A 71 5.87 9.50 3.49
N ASN A 72 6.80 10.02 4.28
CA ASN A 72 8.05 9.34 4.61
C ASN A 72 8.36 9.58 6.08
N THR A 73 8.25 8.53 6.87
CA THR A 73 8.42 8.56 8.32
C THR A 73 9.31 7.42 8.76
N ARG A 74 9.74 7.45 10.03
CA ARG A 74 10.53 6.36 10.62
C ARG A 74 9.81 5.01 10.58
N SER A 75 8.47 5.01 10.52
CA SER A 75 7.64 3.81 10.52
C SER A 75 7.41 3.24 9.11
N GLY A 76 7.74 3.99 8.06
CA GLY A 76 7.50 3.57 6.69
C GLY A 76 7.38 4.72 5.70
N VAL A 77 7.30 4.34 4.43
CA VAL A 77 7.15 5.24 3.28
C VAL A 77 5.89 4.87 2.52
N VAL A 78 5.14 5.88 2.10
CA VAL A 78 3.94 5.74 1.28
C VAL A 78 4.14 6.50 -0.02
N TRP A 79 4.01 5.79 -1.13
CA TRP A 79 3.93 6.37 -2.46
C TRP A 79 2.50 6.24 -2.98
N GLU A 80 1.97 7.28 -3.63
CA GLU A 80 0.62 7.28 -4.16
C GLU A 80 0.57 7.66 -5.64
N ARG A 81 -0.44 7.12 -6.33
CA ARG A 81 -0.78 7.50 -7.70
C ARG A 81 -2.25 7.91 -7.77
N GLY A 82 -2.55 8.92 -8.59
CA GLY A 82 -3.93 9.31 -8.87
C GLY A 82 -4.65 9.89 -7.65
N GLN A 83 -3.90 10.57 -6.77
CA GLN A 83 -4.43 11.22 -5.56
C GLN A 83 -5.19 10.25 -4.64
N PHE A 84 -4.65 9.05 -4.45
CA PHE A 84 -5.28 7.97 -3.69
C PHE A 84 -5.81 8.45 -2.32
N LYS A 85 -4.99 9.15 -1.53
CA LYS A 85 -5.37 9.70 -0.23
C LYS A 85 -6.62 10.58 -0.29
N GLN A 86 -6.74 11.41 -1.33
CA GLN A 86 -7.85 12.35 -1.49
C GLN A 86 -9.12 11.61 -1.90
N LYS A 87 -9.00 10.56 -2.72
CA LYS A 87 -10.12 9.68 -3.06
C LYS A 87 -10.60 8.85 -1.87
N VAL A 88 -9.69 8.32 -1.05
CA VAL A 88 -10.05 7.62 0.19
C VAL A 88 -10.88 8.53 1.10
N LYS A 89 -10.43 9.77 1.35
CA LYS A 89 -11.18 10.75 2.17
C LYS A 89 -12.58 11.07 1.65
N ARG A 90 -12.81 10.96 0.33
CA ARG A 90 -14.10 11.24 -0.30
C ARG A 90 -15.03 10.03 -0.31
N LEU A 91 -14.47 8.84 -0.53
CA LEU A 91 -15.24 7.63 -0.81
C LEU A 91 -15.39 6.71 0.41
N VAL A 92 -14.35 6.62 1.24
CA VAL A 92 -14.34 5.75 2.42
C VAL A 92 -14.89 6.53 3.61
N SER A 93 -15.80 5.91 4.36
CA SER A 93 -16.40 6.58 5.51
C SER A 93 -15.37 6.87 6.62
N THR A 94 -15.47 8.04 7.25
CA THR A 94 -14.57 8.45 8.34
C THR A 94 -14.48 7.41 9.47
N PRO A 95 -15.58 6.77 9.93
CA PRO A 95 -15.49 5.72 10.94
C PRO A 95 -14.62 4.54 10.52
N LYS A 96 -14.68 4.13 9.25
CA LYS A 96 -13.84 3.05 8.71
C LYS A 96 -12.38 3.47 8.61
N ILE A 97 -12.11 4.69 8.13
CA ILE A 97 -10.73 5.24 8.12
C ILE A 97 -10.14 5.20 9.53
N ASN A 98 -10.95 5.60 10.53
CA ASN A 98 -10.53 5.57 11.93
C ASN A 98 -10.33 4.14 12.46
N GLN A 99 -11.10 3.15 11.99
CA GLN A 99 -10.87 1.74 12.32
C GLN A 99 -9.53 1.25 11.76
N PHE A 100 -9.18 1.62 10.54
CA PHE A 100 -7.87 1.28 9.95
C PHE A 100 -6.70 1.91 10.70
N ILE A 101 -6.83 3.17 11.12
CA ILE A 101 -5.77 3.87 11.87
C ILE A 101 -5.62 3.32 13.29
N ASN A 102 -6.73 2.99 13.94
CA ASN A 102 -6.77 2.59 15.34
C ASN A 102 -6.93 1.08 15.53
N GLN A 103 -6.46 0.25 14.59
CA GLN A 103 -6.42 -1.20 14.80
C GLN A 103 -5.65 -1.49 16.10
N LYS A 104 -6.42 -1.72 17.16
CA LYS A 104 -6.01 -2.21 18.48
C LYS A 104 -6.35 -3.68 18.55
#